data_AF-K1S7N3-F1
#
_entry.id   AF-K1S7N3-F1
#
_cell.length_a   1.000
_cell.length_b   1.000
_cell.length_c   1.000
_cell.angle_alpha   90.00
_cell.angle_beta   90.00
_cell.angle_gamma   90.00
#
_symmetry.space_group_name_H-M   'P 1'
#
loop_
_entity.id
_entity.type
_entity.pdbx_description
1 polymer ?
#
loop_
_entity_poly.entity_id
_entity_poly.type
_entity_poly.pdbx_seq_one_letter_code
_entity_poly.pdbx_strand_id
1 'polypeptide(L)' 'MRSDSVKTGTAQAPHRSLFNALGFTEEERRRPMIGIVSSFNEI' A
#
# COMPACT_ATOMS: atom_id res chain seq x y z
N MET A 1 -5.36 -3.97 -11.34
CA MET A 1 -4.38 -2.85 -11.17
C MET A 1 -3.07 -3.38 -10.61
N ARG A 2 -1.94 -2.68 -10.79
CA ARG A 2 -0.62 -3.16 -10.31
C ARG A 2 -0.58 -3.42 -8.79
N SER A 3 -1.23 -2.57 -8.02
CA SER A 3 -1.26 -2.68 -6.55
C SER A 3 -2.14 -3.83 -6.04
N ASP A 4 -2.96 -4.48 -6.87
CA ASP A 4 -3.77 -5.61 -6.41
C ASP A 4 -2.89 -6.82 -6.03
N SER A 5 -1.72 -6.95 -6.66
CA SER A 5 -0.72 -8.00 -6.37
C SER A 5 -0.33 -8.12 -4.90
N VAL A 6 -0.43 -7.03 -4.12
CA VAL A 6 -0.08 -6.96 -2.69
C VAL A 6 -1.29 -6.74 -1.77
N LYS A 7 -2.48 -6.53 -2.33
CA LYS A 7 -3.71 -6.22 -1.57
C LYS A 7 -4.69 -7.38 -1.56
N THR A 8 -4.75 -8.19 -2.61
CA THR A 8 -5.82 -9.16 -2.84
C THR A 8 -5.32 -10.60 -2.69
N GLY A 9 -6.24 -11.52 -2.38
CA GLY A 9 -5.92 -12.94 -2.19
C GLY A 9 -5.40 -13.29 -0.79
N THR A 10 -5.55 -14.56 -0.44
CA THR A 10 -5.24 -15.06 0.90
C THR A 10 -3.76 -14.97 1.24
N ALA A 11 -2.89 -15.25 0.26
CA ALA A 11 -1.43 -15.17 0.41
C ALA A 11 -0.92 -13.76 0.77
N GLN A 12 -1.69 -12.71 0.46
CA GLN A 12 -1.33 -11.31 0.73
C GLN A 12 -1.84 -10.81 2.09
N ALA A 13 -2.32 -11.69 2.96
CA ALA A 13 -2.74 -11.33 4.32
C ALA A 13 -1.66 -10.59 5.13
N PRO A 14 -0.36 -10.98 5.09
CA PRO A 14 0.70 -10.25 5.81
C PRO A 14 0.91 -8.82 5.30
N HIS A 15 0.79 -8.60 3.98
CA HIS A 15 0.90 -7.23 3.43
C HIS A 15 -0.27 -6.36 3.87
N ARG A 16 -1.50 -6.91 3.92
CA ARG A 16 -2.67 -6.18 4.43
C ARG A 16 -2.51 -5.78 5.89
N SER A 17 -1.93 -6.63 6.76
CA SER A 17 -1.69 -6.24 8.15
C SER A 17 -0.72 -5.07 8.26
N LEU A 18 0.31 -5.01 7.41
CA LEU A 18 1.22 -3.87 7.36
C LEU A 18 0.52 -2.59 6.88
N PHE A 19 -0.34 -2.67 5.85
CA PHE A 19 -1.12 -1.51 5.41
C PHE A 19 -2.05 -0.99 6.52
N ASN A 20 -2.70 -1.88 7.27
CA ASN A 20 -3.53 -1.46 8.41
C ASN A 20 -2.69 -0.78 9.50
N ALA A 21 -1.49 -1.31 9.79
CA ALA A 21 -0.57 -0.70 10.76
C ALA A 21 -0.06 0.68 10.33
N LEU A 22 0.04 0.93 9.02
CA LEU A 22 0.38 2.24 8.45
C LEU A 22 -0.82 3.21 8.41
N GLY A 23 -2.00 2.79 8.88
CA GLY A 23 -3.18 3.63 8.98
C GLY A 23 -4.12 3.61 7.77
N PHE A 24 -3.90 2.71 6.80
CA PHE A 24 -4.82 2.59 5.67
C PHE A 24 -6.16 1.99 6.10
N THR A 25 -7.25 2.65 5.72
CA THR A 25 -8.58 2.07 5.83
C THR A 25 -8.85 1.07 4.70
N GLU A 26 -9.83 0.19 4.92
CA GLU A 26 -10.32 -0.73 3.90
C GLU A 26 -10.82 0.00 2.65
N GLU A 27 -11.44 1.17 2.81
CA GLU A 27 -11.92 1.98 1.70
C GLU A 27 -10.77 2.55 0.87
N GLU A 28 -9.77 3.16 1.53
CA GLU A 28 -8.60 3.72 0.86
C GLU A 28 -7.79 2.65 0.13
N ARG A 29 -7.69 1.45 0.70
CA ARG A 29 -6.98 0.34 0.07
C ARG A 29 -7.65 -0.14 -1.23
N ARG A 30 -8.95 0.12 -1.43
CA ARG A 30 -9.65 -0.18 -2.70
C ARG A 30 -9.33 0.85 -3.79
N ARG A 31 -8.84 2.03 -3.44
CA ARG A 31 -8.41 3.05 -4.39
C ARG A 31 -7.06 2.68 -5.05
N PRO A 32 -6.72 3.28 -6.19
CA PRO A 32 -5.37 3.16 -6.76
C PRO A 32 -4.30 3.63 -5.75
N MET A 33 -3.22 2.87 -5.61
CA MET A 33 -2.09 3.26 -4.76
C MET A 33 -1.07 4.01 -5.61
N ILE A 34 -0.71 5.22 -5.19
CA ILE A 34 0.24 6.08 -5.89
C ILE A 34 1.51 6.20 -5.04
N GLY A 35 2.64 5.73 -5.57
CA GLY A 35 3.94 5.92 -4.96
C GLY A 35 4.46 7.33 -5.29
N ILE A 36 4.76 8.12 -4.27
CA ILE A 36 5.40 9.43 -4.43
C ILE A 36 6.90 9.23 -4.21
N VAL A 37 7.70 9.53 -5.23
CA VAL A 37 9.16 9.44 -5.17
C VAL A 37 9.72 10.86 -5.07
N SER A 38 10.60 11.09 -4.09
CA SER A 38 11.27 12.37 -3.87
C SER A 38 12.77 12.16 -3.79
N SER A 39 13.54 13.01 -4.48
CA SER A 39 15.00 13.05 -4.42
C SER A 39 15.53 14.03 -3.36
N PHE A 40 14.71 14.32 -2.33
CA PHE A 40 15.10 15.18 -1.22
C PHE A 40 16.44 14.74 -0.62
N ASN A 41 17.36 15.69 -0.49
CA ASN A 41 18.66 15.51 0.13
C ASN A 41 19.11 16.83 0.79
N GLU A 42 20.08 16.74 1.71
CA GLU A 42 20.63 17.87 2.49
C GLU A 42 22.09 18.18 2.12
N ILE A 43 22.56 17.68 0.96
CA ILE A 43 23.93 17.89 0.46
C ILE A 43 24.09 19.34 -0.02
#